data_AF-A0A843CGH3-F1
#
_entry.id   AF-A0A843CGH3-F1
#
_cell.length_a   1.000
_cell.length_b   1.000
_cell.length_c   1.000
_cell.angle_alpha   90.00
_cell.angle_beta   90.00
_cell.angle_gamma   90.00
#
_symmetry.space_group_name_H-M   'P 1'
#
loop_
_entity.id
_entity.type
_entity.pdbx_description
1 polymer ?
#
loop_
_entity_poly.entity_id
_entity_poly.type
_entity_poly.pdbx_seq_one_letter_code
_entity_poly.pdbx_strand_id
1 'polypeptide(L)'
;MQRDFKKAVELIVSFTSSYDSKENTEIREKLFDKSNYKKYFDQIPPQMDIERIVIKAMIEHNDEQKAIRTIPLPLRRFYIQAYQSFLFNHALSSAFSDGENLFEAQEGDVCFDLHGILGKYVKGLEQHLALPFVGYSYYKKTRFDFQISKILQTEEISPKEFFIKEMQEISSEGGFRQAAIHCTDYASKNTTIMFTLSRGSFATILLREIMKPQDPILSGF
;
A
#
# COMPACT_ATOMS: atom_id res chain seq x y z
N MET A 1 7.31 -4.72 -9.10
CA MET A 1 8.40 -5.07 -8.17
C MET A 1 9.25 -6.20 -8.73
N GLN A 2 8.80 -7.46 -8.69
CA GLN A 2 9.53 -8.66 -9.17
C GLN A 2 9.68 -8.81 -10.70
N ARG A 3 9.33 -7.78 -11.50
CA ARG A 3 9.32 -7.81 -12.99
C ARG A 3 8.47 -8.88 -13.67
N ASP A 4 7.62 -9.57 -12.92
CA ASP A 4 6.64 -10.48 -13.50
C ASP A 4 5.43 -9.73 -14.05
N PHE A 5 5.60 -9.13 -15.23
CA PHE A 5 4.52 -8.40 -15.92
C PHE A 5 3.39 -9.33 -16.37
N LYS A 6 3.70 -10.62 -16.63
CA LYS A 6 2.70 -11.62 -16.96
C LYS A 6 1.75 -11.86 -15.80
N LYS A 7 2.30 -12.13 -14.61
CA LYS A 7 1.51 -12.30 -13.39
C LYS A 7 0.78 -11.01 -13.00
N ALA A 8 1.37 -9.84 -13.24
CA ALA A 8 0.67 -8.57 -13.02
C ALA A 8 -0.57 -8.43 -13.92
N VAL A 9 -0.46 -8.72 -15.21
CA VAL A 9 -1.62 -8.72 -16.13
C VAL A 9 -2.66 -9.75 -15.69
N GLU A 10 -2.23 -10.97 -15.37
CA GLU A 10 -3.11 -12.04 -14.87
C GLU A 10 -3.89 -11.59 -13.63
N LEU A 11 -3.20 -11.08 -12.61
CA LEU A 11 -3.86 -10.57 -11.39
C LEU A 11 -4.84 -9.43 -11.67
N ILE A 12 -4.52 -8.52 -12.60
CA ILE A 12 -5.43 -7.43 -12.94
C ILE A 12 -6.71 -7.97 -13.55
N VAL A 13 -6.63 -8.95 -14.45
CA VAL A 13 -7.79 -9.40 -15.24
C VAL A 13 -8.59 -10.54 -14.61
N SER A 14 -7.97 -11.35 -13.75
CA SER A 14 -8.58 -12.60 -13.26
C SER A 14 -8.65 -12.74 -11.74
N PHE A 15 -8.20 -11.75 -10.95
CA PHE A 15 -8.25 -11.86 -9.49
C PHE A 15 -9.69 -11.77 -8.96
N THR A 16 -10.12 -12.77 -8.19
CA THR A 16 -11.47 -12.84 -7.61
C THR A 16 -11.43 -12.65 -6.08
N SER A 17 -12.51 -12.08 -5.56
CA SER A 17 -12.73 -11.84 -4.14
C SER A 17 -14.07 -12.41 -3.69
N SER A 18 -14.18 -12.80 -2.42
CA SER A 18 -15.45 -13.23 -1.82
C SER A 18 -16.53 -12.16 -1.81
N TYR A 19 -16.15 -10.89 -2.02
CA TYR A 19 -17.04 -9.74 -2.06
C TYR A 19 -17.44 -9.34 -3.49
N ASP A 20 -16.93 -10.02 -4.52
CA ASP A 20 -17.32 -9.77 -5.90
C ASP A 20 -18.73 -10.31 -6.21
N SER A 21 -19.38 -9.72 -7.22
CA SER A 21 -20.63 -10.29 -7.76
C SER A 21 -20.33 -11.62 -8.47
N LYS A 22 -21.30 -12.54 -8.47
CA LYS A 22 -21.18 -13.84 -9.18
C LYS A 22 -20.82 -13.66 -10.65
N GLU A 23 -21.44 -12.67 -11.31
CA GLU A 23 -21.18 -12.33 -12.70
C GLU A 23 -19.72 -11.91 -12.93
N ASN A 24 -19.17 -11.02 -12.10
CA ASN A 24 -17.77 -10.59 -12.22
C ASN A 24 -16.81 -11.78 -12.00
N THR A 25 -17.09 -12.63 -10.99
CA THR A 25 -16.29 -13.81 -10.70
C THR A 25 -16.22 -14.77 -11.89
N GLU A 26 -17.37 -15.10 -12.49
CA GLU A 26 -17.43 -16.00 -13.65
C GLU A 26 -16.65 -15.46 -14.86
N ILE A 27 -16.68 -14.14 -15.09
CA ILE A 27 -15.91 -13.50 -16.16
C ILE A 27 -14.41 -13.55 -15.85
N ARG A 28 -14.00 -13.19 -14.63
CA ARG A 28 -12.59 -13.21 -14.22
C ARG A 28 -11.98 -14.61 -14.26
N GLU A 29 -12.73 -15.64 -13.89
CA GLU A 29 -12.29 -17.04 -14.01
C GLU A 29 -12.03 -17.44 -15.47
N LYS A 30 -12.91 -17.03 -16.39
CA LYS A 30 -12.73 -17.28 -17.84
C LYS A 30 -11.53 -16.53 -18.40
N LEU A 31 -11.27 -15.33 -17.90
CA LEU A 31 -10.15 -14.47 -18.29
C LEU A 31 -8.79 -14.93 -17.73
N PHE A 32 -8.75 -15.93 -16.86
CA PHE A 32 -7.48 -16.53 -16.45
C PHE A 32 -6.69 -17.10 -17.64
N ASP A 33 -7.39 -17.68 -18.63
CA ASP A 33 -6.77 -18.14 -19.86
C ASP A 33 -6.70 -17.03 -20.92
N LYS A 34 -5.48 -16.67 -21.35
CA LYS A 34 -5.24 -15.70 -22.41
C LYS A 34 -5.96 -16.03 -23.72
N SER A 35 -6.23 -17.32 -24.02
CA SER A 35 -6.96 -17.73 -25.23
C SER A 35 -8.41 -17.22 -25.26
N ASN A 36 -8.96 -16.89 -24.09
CA ASN A 36 -10.32 -16.44 -23.89
C ASN A 36 -10.49 -14.93 -24.02
N TYR A 37 -9.41 -14.15 -24.04
CA TYR A 37 -9.46 -12.69 -24.15
C TYR A 37 -10.32 -12.22 -25.33
N LYS A 38 -10.08 -12.75 -26.54
CA LYS A 38 -10.87 -12.40 -27.73
C LYS A 38 -12.31 -12.90 -27.68
N LYS A 39 -12.56 -14.03 -27.02
CA LYS A 39 -13.88 -14.69 -26.99
C LYS A 39 -14.86 -13.99 -26.04
N TYR A 40 -14.35 -13.50 -24.92
CA TYR A 40 -15.16 -12.94 -23.84
C TYR A 40 -15.06 -11.42 -23.70
N PHE A 41 -14.27 -10.74 -24.55
CA PHE A 41 -14.10 -9.28 -24.49
C PHE A 41 -15.43 -8.52 -24.45
N ASP A 42 -16.38 -8.88 -25.31
CA ASP A 42 -17.70 -8.22 -25.40
C ASP A 42 -18.63 -8.56 -24.22
N GLN A 43 -18.29 -9.58 -23.44
CA GLN A 43 -19.02 -9.97 -22.23
C GLN A 43 -18.46 -9.27 -20.98
N ILE A 44 -17.34 -8.55 -21.08
CA ILE A 44 -16.75 -7.83 -19.94
C ILE A 44 -17.66 -6.63 -19.59
N PRO A 45 -18.18 -6.57 -18.37
CA PRO A 45 -19.05 -5.49 -17.95
C PRO A 45 -18.36 -4.12 -17.97
N PRO A 46 -19.09 -3.02 -18.21
CA PRO A 46 -18.51 -1.68 -18.25
C PRO A 46 -17.79 -1.25 -16.97
N GLN A 47 -18.20 -1.76 -15.81
CA GLN A 47 -17.58 -1.49 -14.52
C GLN A 47 -16.17 -2.09 -14.33
N MET A 48 -15.77 -3.04 -15.19
CA MET A 48 -14.42 -3.64 -15.21
C MET A 48 -13.55 -2.90 -16.23
N ASP A 49 -13.48 -1.58 -16.09
CA ASP A 49 -12.86 -0.68 -17.07
C ASP A 49 -11.35 -0.91 -17.21
N ILE A 50 -10.66 -1.16 -16.10
CA ILE A 50 -9.22 -1.46 -16.07
C ILE A 50 -8.94 -2.79 -16.78
N GLU A 51 -9.68 -3.85 -16.44
CA GLU A 51 -9.55 -5.16 -17.08
C GLU A 51 -9.81 -5.05 -18.58
N ARG A 52 -10.85 -4.30 -18.98
CA ARG A 52 -11.19 -4.11 -20.40
C ARG A 52 -10.07 -3.38 -21.17
N ILE A 53 -9.48 -2.35 -20.57
CA ILE A 53 -8.33 -1.62 -21.16
C ILE A 53 -7.13 -2.54 -21.33
N VAL A 54 -6.78 -3.31 -20.30
CA VAL A 54 -5.63 -4.23 -20.32
C VAL A 54 -5.84 -5.35 -21.34
N ILE A 55 -7.02 -5.97 -21.35
CA ILE A 55 -7.33 -7.06 -22.29
C ILE A 55 -7.31 -6.57 -23.73
N LYS A 56 -7.88 -5.38 -24.00
CA LYS A 56 -7.82 -4.78 -25.33
C LYS A 56 -6.37 -4.63 -25.81
N ALA A 57 -5.50 -4.06 -24.97
CA ALA A 57 -4.08 -3.91 -25.30
C ALA A 57 -3.36 -5.26 -25.48
N MET A 58 -3.71 -6.27 -24.68
CA MET A 58 -3.18 -7.64 -24.85
C MET A 58 -3.63 -8.28 -26.17
N ILE A 59 -4.87 -8.05 -26.60
CA ILE A 59 -5.40 -8.54 -27.89
C ILE A 59 -4.67 -7.89 -29.07
N GLU A 60 -4.39 -6.59 -28.99
CA GLU A 60 -3.79 -5.79 -30.06
C GLU A 60 -2.27 -5.97 -30.19
N HIS A 61 -1.57 -6.12 -29.06
CA HIS A 61 -0.10 -6.09 -29.05
C HIS A 61 0.56 -7.35 -28.51
N ASN A 62 -0.17 -8.19 -27.77
CA ASN A 62 0.34 -9.37 -27.08
C ASN A 62 1.62 -9.08 -26.26
N ASP A 63 1.64 -7.92 -25.59
CA ASP A 63 2.77 -7.38 -24.83
C ASP A 63 2.27 -6.87 -23.48
N GLU A 64 2.69 -7.53 -22.40
CA GLU A 64 2.23 -7.25 -21.05
C GLU A 64 2.66 -5.86 -20.55
N GLN A 65 3.84 -5.38 -20.94
CA GLN A 65 4.33 -4.07 -20.51
C GLN A 65 3.52 -2.96 -21.17
N LYS A 66 3.23 -3.10 -22.47
CA LYS A 66 2.33 -2.17 -23.16
C LYS A 66 0.94 -2.19 -22.56
N ALA A 67 0.41 -3.38 -22.27
CA ALA A 67 -0.91 -3.50 -21.66
C ALA A 67 -0.99 -2.80 -20.30
N ILE A 68 -0.01 -3.01 -19.41
CA ILE A 68 0.04 -2.31 -18.13
C ILE A 68 0.16 -0.80 -18.35
N ARG A 69 0.98 -0.32 -19.30
CA ARG A 69 1.13 1.12 -19.58
C ARG A 69 -0.15 1.81 -20.04
N THR A 70 -1.13 1.07 -20.60
CA THR A 70 -2.43 1.65 -20.98
C THR A 70 -3.30 2.01 -19.79
N ILE A 71 -3.03 1.43 -18.61
CA ILE A 71 -3.71 1.79 -17.37
C ILE A 71 -3.41 3.26 -17.01
N PRO A 72 -4.40 4.04 -16.53
CA PRO A 72 -4.16 5.40 -16.08
C PRO A 72 -3.00 5.48 -15.08
N LEU A 73 -2.10 6.46 -15.29
CA LEU A 73 -0.90 6.64 -14.47
C LEU A 73 -1.19 6.69 -12.95
N PRO A 74 -2.25 7.37 -12.46
CA PRO A 74 -2.57 7.37 -11.03
C PRO A 74 -2.79 5.97 -10.47
N LEU A 75 -3.49 5.09 -11.20
CA LEU A 75 -3.77 3.74 -10.74
C LEU A 75 -2.52 2.85 -10.78
N ARG A 76 -1.66 3.01 -11.80
CA ARG A 76 -0.38 2.30 -11.82
C ARG A 76 0.50 2.65 -10.62
N ARG A 77 0.55 3.93 -10.25
CA ARG A 77 1.24 4.39 -9.03
C ARG A 77 0.59 3.84 -7.76
N PHE A 78 -0.73 3.78 -7.74
CA PHE A 78 -1.49 3.24 -6.61
C PHE A 78 -1.10 1.79 -6.29
N TYR A 79 -0.92 0.91 -7.28
CA TYR A 79 -0.47 -0.47 -7.00
C TYR A 79 0.88 -0.53 -6.28
N ILE A 80 1.86 0.29 -6.70
CA ILE A 80 3.17 0.35 -6.04
C ILE A 80 3.03 0.91 -4.62
N GLN A 81 2.25 1.98 -4.45
CA GLN A 81 2.01 2.61 -3.15
C GLN A 81 1.23 1.71 -2.18
N ALA A 82 0.30 0.89 -2.68
CA ALA A 82 -0.44 -0.09 -1.91
C ALA A 82 0.50 -1.16 -1.36
N TYR A 83 1.42 -1.67 -2.19
CA TYR A 83 2.43 -2.61 -1.75
C TYR A 83 3.42 -1.99 -0.75
N GLN A 84 3.85 -0.73 -0.95
CA GLN A 84 4.65 0.00 0.04
C GLN A 84 3.92 0.15 1.38
N SER A 85 2.61 0.39 1.35
CA SER A 85 1.79 0.53 2.55
C SER A 85 1.61 -0.82 3.27
N PHE A 86 1.49 -1.91 2.52
CA PHE A 86 1.52 -3.28 3.07
C PHE A 86 2.83 -3.55 3.83
N LEU A 87 3.98 -3.31 3.20
CA LEU A 87 5.29 -3.48 3.84
C LEU A 87 5.45 -2.60 5.08
N PHE A 88 5.02 -1.34 4.99
CA PHE A 88 5.07 -0.40 6.11
C PHE A 88 4.22 -0.85 7.29
N ASN A 89 2.96 -1.26 7.06
CA ASN A 89 2.06 -1.71 8.11
C ASN A 89 2.57 -2.99 8.79
N HIS A 90 3.16 -3.89 8.00
CA HIS A 90 3.78 -5.11 8.51
C HIS A 90 5.02 -4.80 9.35
N ALA A 91 5.87 -3.86 8.90
CA ALA A 91 7.04 -3.40 9.65
C ALA A 91 6.65 -2.75 10.98
N LEU A 92 5.62 -1.91 10.96
CA LEU A 92 5.07 -1.25 12.15
C LEU A 92 4.58 -2.29 13.17
N SER A 93 3.80 -3.27 12.70
CA SER A 93 3.25 -4.33 13.57
C SER A 93 4.35 -5.24 14.12
N SER A 94 5.35 -5.58 13.30
CA SER A 94 6.50 -6.39 13.74
C SER A 94 7.34 -5.64 14.77
N ALA A 95 7.65 -4.36 14.54
CA ALA A 95 8.43 -3.56 15.46
C ALA A 95 7.73 -3.44 16.82
N PHE A 96 6.42 -3.15 16.81
CA PHE A 96 5.63 -3.11 18.04
C PHE A 96 5.64 -4.45 18.79
N SER A 97 5.49 -5.58 18.06
CA SER A 97 5.49 -6.92 18.65
C SER A 97 6.85 -7.32 19.23
N ASP A 98 7.94 -6.84 18.64
CA ASP A 98 9.30 -7.04 19.11
C ASP A 98 9.67 -6.11 20.30
N GLY A 99 8.75 -5.25 20.75
CA GLY A 99 8.92 -4.36 21.90
C GLY A 99 9.53 -3.00 21.59
N GLU A 100 9.62 -2.60 20.31
CA GLU A 100 10.06 -1.26 19.95
C GLU A 100 9.06 -0.19 20.41
N ASN A 101 9.56 0.87 21.02
CA ASN A 101 8.74 2.02 21.37
C ASN A 101 8.42 2.85 20.12
N LEU A 102 7.16 2.78 19.67
CA LEU A 102 6.63 3.52 18.51
C LEU A 102 6.04 4.90 18.85
N PHE A 103 5.99 5.25 20.14
CA PHE A 103 5.34 6.47 20.62
C PHE A 103 6.34 7.58 20.95
N GLU A 104 7.56 7.20 21.33
CA GLU A 104 8.62 8.12 21.71
C GLU A 104 9.82 7.99 20.77
N ALA A 105 10.34 9.15 20.34
CA ALA A 105 11.56 9.23 19.58
C ALA A 105 12.79 9.23 20.51
N GLN A 106 13.85 8.56 20.07
CA GLN A 106 15.12 8.47 20.79
C GLN A 106 16.31 8.84 19.93
N GLU A 107 17.50 8.88 20.54
CA GLU A 107 18.74 9.20 19.84
C GLU A 107 18.98 8.27 18.64
N GLY A 108 19.27 8.88 17.48
CA GLY A 108 19.47 8.16 16.22
C GLY A 108 18.22 8.06 15.34
N ASP A 109 17.03 8.27 15.89
CA ASP A 109 15.77 8.23 15.14
C ASP A 109 15.67 9.37 14.12
N VAL A 110 14.78 9.15 13.15
CA VAL A 110 14.31 10.18 12.22
C VAL A 110 12.93 10.61 12.70
N CYS A 111 12.67 11.91 12.70
CA CYS A 111 11.45 12.49 13.23
C CYS A 111 10.90 13.57 12.30
N PHE A 112 9.60 13.82 12.40
CA PHE A 112 8.96 15.02 11.89
C PHE A 112 8.89 16.08 12.98
N ASP A 113 9.27 17.30 12.68
CA ASP A 113 8.99 18.44 13.56
C ASP A 113 7.50 18.85 13.51
N LEU A 114 7.13 19.87 14.28
CA LEU A 114 5.77 20.42 14.32
C LEU A 114 5.29 21.01 12.98
N HIS A 115 6.22 21.32 12.07
CA HIS A 115 5.93 21.81 10.72
C HIS A 115 5.86 20.69 9.68
N GLY A 116 6.06 19.43 10.10
CA GLY A 116 6.10 18.26 9.22
C GLY A 116 7.40 18.13 8.43
N ILE A 117 8.47 18.81 8.85
CA ILE A 117 9.80 18.72 8.24
C ILE A 117 10.55 17.54 8.84
N LEU A 118 11.13 16.71 7.97
CA LEU A 118 11.88 15.53 8.37
C LEU A 118 13.30 15.92 8.84
N GLY A 119 13.70 15.42 10.00
CA GLY A 119 15.02 15.64 10.60
C GLY A 119 15.49 14.48 11.45
N LYS A 120 16.72 14.58 11.97
CA LYS A 120 17.20 13.67 13.02
C LYS A 120 16.66 14.11 14.37
N TYR A 121 16.45 13.15 15.26
CA TYR A 121 16.02 13.44 16.63
C TYR A 121 16.94 14.47 17.30
N VAL A 122 16.32 15.42 18.01
CA VAL A 122 16.98 16.47 18.78
C VAL A 122 16.35 16.50 20.17
N LYS A 123 17.16 16.28 21.19
CA LYS A 123 16.71 16.24 22.58
C LYS A 123 16.09 17.59 22.99
N GLY A 124 14.91 17.54 23.61
CA GLY A 124 14.21 18.72 24.14
C GLY A 124 13.30 19.44 23.15
N LEU A 125 13.20 18.98 21.91
CA LEU A 125 12.21 19.46 20.95
C LEU A 125 11.03 18.49 20.87
N GLU A 126 9.83 19.03 20.69
CA GLU A 126 8.64 18.25 20.40
C GLU A 126 8.70 17.77 18.94
N GLN A 127 8.74 16.45 18.76
CA GLN A 127 8.93 15.79 17.48
C GLN A 127 8.17 14.47 17.43
N HIS A 128 7.79 14.06 16.23
CA HIS A 128 7.03 12.84 15.99
C HIS A 128 7.91 11.78 15.32
N LEU A 129 7.99 10.60 15.92
CA LEU A 129 8.78 9.49 15.40
C LEU A 129 8.37 9.13 13.97
N ALA A 130 9.35 8.94 13.10
CA ALA A 130 9.13 8.59 11.70
C ALA A 130 9.70 7.19 11.39
N LEU A 131 8.84 6.29 10.91
CA LEU A 131 9.28 5.02 10.33
C LEU A 131 9.58 5.20 8.83
N PRO A 132 10.66 4.62 8.32
CA PRO A 132 10.89 4.59 6.88
C PRO A 132 9.91 3.63 6.20
N PHE A 133 9.43 4.00 5.02
CA PHE A 133 8.79 3.06 4.09
C PHE A 133 9.71 2.81 2.89
N VAL A 134 9.66 1.59 2.38
CA VAL A 134 10.67 1.07 1.45
C VAL A 134 10.46 1.64 0.05
N GLY A 135 11.52 2.16 -0.56
CA GLY A 135 11.61 2.50 -1.97
C GLY A 135 13.06 2.38 -2.45
N TYR A 136 13.37 2.84 -3.66
CA TYR A 136 14.71 2.62 -4.24
C TYR A 136 15.83 3.34 -3.50
N SER A 137 15.51 4.40 -2.74
CA SER A 137 16.43 5.15 -1.87
C SER A 137 16.21 4.80 -0.39
N TYR A 138 15.79 3.57 -0.07
CA TYR A 138 15.49 3.15 1.30
C TYR A 138 16.61 3.46 2.30
N TYR A 139 16.24 4.15 3.39
CA TYR A 139 17.15 4.59 4.44
C TYR A 139 17.23 3.57 5.59
N LYS A 140 18.38 2.90 5.70
CA LYS A 140 18.63 1.80 6.65
C LYS A 140 19.09 2.20 8.05
N LYS A 141 19.47 3.48 8.27
CA LYS A 141 20.07 3.91 9.54
C LYS A 141 18.99 4.29 10.56
N THR A 142 18.07 3.37 10.80
CA THR A 142 16.99 3.46 11.80
C THR A 142 16.94 2.15 12.58
N ARG A 143 16.42 2.17 13.80
CA ARG A 143 16.21 0.94 14.58
C ARG A 143 15.22 -0.04 13.96
N PHE A 144 14.37 0.42 13.04
CA PHE A 144 13.37 -0.40 12.34
C PHE A 144 13.93 -1.19 11.16
N ASP A 145 15.21 -0.99 10.78
CA ASP A 145 15.82 -1.69 9.63
C ASP A 145 15.85 -3.21 9.83
N PHE A 146 15.94 -3.70 11.06
CA PHE A 146 15.91 -5.13 11.35
C PHE A 146 14.57 -5.76 10.91
N GLN A 147 13.45 -5.22 11.37
CA GLN A 147 12.12 -5.73 11.02
C GLN A 147 11.84 -5.55 9.53
N ILE A 148 12.18 -4.39 8.96
CA ILE A 148 11.97 -4.13 7.54
C ILE A 148 12.81 -5.10 6.69
N SER A 149 14.08 -5.31 7.03
CA SER A 149 14.95 -6.24 6.29
C SER A 149 14.44 -7.67 6.35
N LYS A 150 13.91 -8.12 7.50
CA LYS A 150 13.29 -9.45 7.63
C LYS A 150 12.07 -9.61 6.73
N ILE A 151 11.22 -8.59 6.66
CA ILE A 151 10.03 -8.59 5.78
C ILE A 151 10.46 -8.61 4.31
N LEU A 152 11.43 -7.78 3.93
CA LEU A 152 11.96 -7.76 2.56
C LEU A 152 12.57 -9.10 2.16
N GLN A 153 13.21 -9.82 3.08
CA GLN A 153 13.70 -11.18 2.84
C GLN A 153 12.56 -12.17 2.60
N THR A 154 11.52 -12.16 3.44
CA THR A 154 10.34 -13.03 3.29
C THR A 154 9.59 -12.77 1.99
N GLU A 155 9.49 -11.50 1.60
CA GLU A 155 8.83 -11.06 0.36
C GLU A 155 9.73 -11.23 -0.89
N GLU A 156 10.95 -11.72 -0.71
CA GLU A 156 11.95 -11.94 -1.76
C GLU A 156 12.16 -10.69 -2.64
N ILE A 157 12.25 -9.52 -1.99
CA ILE A 157 12.29 -8.23 -2.65
C ILE A 157 13.41 -7.34 -2.12
N SER A 158 14.04 -6.58 -3.02
CA SER A 158 15.07 -5.60 -2.64
C SER A 158 14.60 -4.16 -2.86
N PRO A 159 15.12 -3.18 -2.09
CA PRO A 159 14.79 -1.77 -2.30
C PRO A 159 15.00 -1.29 -3.75
N LYS A 160 16.05 -1.79 -4.43
CA LYS A 160 16.36 -1.42 -5.83
C LYS A 160 15.23 -1.75 -6.81
N GLU A 161 14.38 -2.73 -6.51
CA GLU A 161 13.27 -3.11 -7.38
C GLU A 161 12.13 -2.08 -7.40
N PHE A 162 12.14 -1.11 -6.47
CA PHE A 162 11.21 0.03 -6.51
C PHE A 162 11.61 1.04 -7.59
N PHE A 163 12.78 0.89 -8.20
CA PHE A 163 13.17 1.60 -9.41
C PHE A 163 12.80 0.77 -10.64
N ILE A 164 11.74 1.14 -11.35
CA ILE A 164 11.16 0.40 -12.46
C ILE A 164 11.71 0.92 -13.79
N LYS A 165 12.82 0.37 -14.30
CA LYS A 165 13.50 0.87 -15.51
C LYS A 165 12.57 0.95 -16.73
N GLU A 166 11.71 -0.04 -16.90
CA GLU A 166 10.72 -0.16 -17.98
C GLU A 166 9.56 0.82 -17.81
N MET A 167 9.30 1.35 -16.62
CA MET A 167 8.22 2.33 -16.36
C MET A 167 8.67 3.27 -15.24
N GLN A 168 9.58 4.18 -15.55
CA GLN A 168 10.19 5.06 -14.54
C GLN A 168 9.15 5.94 -13.84
N GLU A 169 8.06 6.27 -14.53
CA GLU A 169 6.97 7.10 -14.02
C GLU A 169 6.18 6.50 -12.84
N ILE A 170 6.39 5.21 -12.56
CA ILE A 170 5.83 4.49 -11.39
C ILE A 170 6.91 4.03 -10.40
N SER A 171 8.17 4.42 -10.61
CA SER A 171 9.23 4.17 -9.63
C SER A 171 8.95 4.94 -8.34
N SER A 172 9.29 4.35 -7.19
CA SER A 172 9.04 4.95 -5.89
C SER A 172 10.32 5.07 -5.07
N GLU A 173 10.67 6.30 -4.69
CA GLU A 173 11.90 6.62 -3.95
C GLU A 173 11.88 6.04 -2.54
N GLY A 174 10.69 5.92 -1.95
CA GLY A 174 10.53 5.62 -0.53
C GLY A 174 10.42 6.93 0.25
N GLY A 175 10.64 6.84 1.56
CA GLY A 175 10.60 8.02 2.43
C GLY A 175 10.25 7.63 3.85
N PHE A 176 9.54 8.51 4.52
CA PHE A 176 9.16 8.35 5.92
C PHE A 176 7.68 8.64 6.14
N ARG A 177 7.09 7.96 7.12
CA ARG A 177 5.74 8.20 7.62
C ARG A 177 5.77 8.24 9.14
N GLN A 178 4.88 9.00 9.76
CA GLN A 178 4.75 9.01 11.21
C GLN A 178 4.44 7.59 11.72
N ALA A 179 5.10 7.19 12.81
CA ALA A 179 4.89 5.89 13.43
C ALA A 179 3.55 5.80 14.16
N ALA A 180 3.06 6.92 14.69
CA ALA A 180 1.78 7.02 15.38
C ALA A 180 0.93 8.13 14.78
N ILE A 181 -0.39 7.92 14.79
CA ILE A 181 -1.36 8.97 14.45
C ILE A 181 -1.54 9.86 15.67
N HIS A 182 -1.33 11.16 15.49
CA HIS A 182 -1.65 12.15 16.51
C HIS A 182 -3.12 12.54 16.42
N CYS A 183 -3.81 12.36 17.54
CA CYS A 183 -5.23 12.66 17.72
C CYS A 183 -5.37 13.73 18.82
N THR A 184 -6.02 14.85 18.50
CA THR A 184 -6.26 15.97 19.43
C THR A 184 -7.74 16.29 19.52
N ASP A 185 -8.11 17.18 20.45
CA ASP A 185 -9.46 17.74 20.59
C ASP A 185 -10.56 16.67 20.64
N TYR A 186 -10.27 15.57 21.34
CA TYR A 186 -11.17 14.43 21.38
C TYR A 186 -12.20 14.54 22.50
N ALA A 187 -13.44 14.15 22.20
CA ALA A 187 -14.54 14.07 23.16
C ALA A 187 -15.47 12.91 22.80
N SER A 188 -16.08 12.30 23.81
CA SER A 188 -17.05 11.22 23.62
C SER A 188 -18.32 11.48 24.43
N LYS A 189 -19.48 11.34 23.79
CA LYS A 189 -20.79 11.37 24.46
C LYS A 189 -21.70 10.32 23.82
N ASN A 190 -22.09 9.30 24.59
CA ASN A 190 -22.85 8.14 24.11
C ASN A 190 -22.16 7.48 22.90
N THR A 191 -22.80 7.51 21.73
CA THR A 191 -22.30 6.96 20.47
C THR A 191 -21.61 8.01 19.59
N THR A 192 -21.55 9.26 20.03
CA THR A 192 -20.90 10.34 19.29
C THR A 192 -19.48 10.53 19.80
N ILE A 193 -18.52 10.45 18.90
CA ILE A 193 -17.14 10.81 19.15
C ILE A 193 -16.73 11.97 18.24
N MET A 194 -15.94 12.88 18.77
CA MET A 194 -15.33 14.00 18.08
C MET A 194 -13.83 13.91 18.29
N PHE A 195 -13.03 14.25 17.28
CA PHE A 195 -11.58 14.27 17.35
C PHE A 195 -11.01 14.97 16.11
N THR A 196 -9.77 15.43 16.24
CA THR A 196 -8.96 15.98 15.15
C THR A 196 -7.81 15.02 14.84
N LEU A 197 -7.60 14.71 13.56
CA LEU A 197 -6.47 13.88 13.11
C LEU A 197 -5.51 14.68 12.24
N SER A 198 -4.23 14.31 12.29
CA SER A 198 -3.24 14.79 11.34
C SER A 198 -3.61 14.45 9.89
N ARG A 199 -3.23 15.32 8.94
CA ARG A 199 -3.50 15.12 7.51
C ARG A 199 -2.91 13.79 7.03
N GLY A 200 -3.71 13.03 6.28
CA GLY A 200 -3.30 11.71 5.75
C GLY A 200 -3.64 10.53 6.67
N SER A 201 -4.21 10.80 7.84
CA SER A 201 -4.77 9.79 8.75
C SER A 201 -6.22 9.45 8.38
N PHE A 202 -6.65 8.22 8.68
CA PHE A 202 -8.01 7.77 8.45
C PHE A 202 -8.76 7.60 9.78
N ALA A 203 -9.97 8.15 9.88
CA ALA A 203 -10.83 8.01 11.05
C ALA A 203 -11.12 6.54 11.41
N THR A 204 -11.17 5.68 10.41
CA THR A 204 -11.35 4.23 10.55
C THR A 204 -10.25 3.59 11.41
N ILE A 205 -9.00 4.07 11.35
CA ILE A 205 -7.90 3.54 12.17
C ILE A 205 -8.12 3.85 13.65
N LEU A 206 -8.54 5.08 13.98
CA LEU A 206 -8.86 5.45 15.35
C LEU A 206 -10.09 4.69 15.86
N LEU A 207 -11.14 4.61 15.04
CA LEU A 207 -12.37 3.89 15.38
C LEU A 207 -12.11 2.40 15.64
N ARG A 208 -11.27 1.75 14.83
CA ARG A 208 -10.84 0.37 15.04
C ARG A 208 -10.15 0.20 16.39
N GLU A 209 -9.30 1.15 16.79
CA GLU A 209 -8.60 1.11 18.08
C GLU A 209 -9.55 1.33 19.27
N ILE A 210 -10.58 2.17 19.11
CA ILE A 210 -11.60 2.40 20.16
C ILE A 210 -12.55 1.21 20.28
N MET A 211 -13.04 0.70 19.15
CA MET A 211 -14.09 -0.34 19.12
C MET A 211 -13.54 -1.75 19.34
N LYS A 212 -12.28 -2.00 18.96
CA LYS A 212 -11.61 -3.31 19.04
C LYS A 212 -12.49 -4.48 18.55
N PRO A 213 -13.04 -4.40 17.32
CA PRO A 213 -13.89 -5.46 16.80
C PRO A 213 -13.09 -6.77 16.65
N GLN A 214 -13.78 -7.90 16.85
CA GLN A 214 -13.18 -9.22 16.64
C GLN A 214 -12.76 -9.44 15.18
N ASP A 215 -13.61 -8.99 14.24
CA ASP A 215 -13.33 -8.98 12.81
C ASP A 215 -13.37 -7.54 12.28
N PRO A 216 -12.20 -6.90 12.08
CA PRO A 216 -12.12 -5.55 11.54
C PRO A 216 -12.76 -5.42 10.15
N ILE A 217 -12.57 -6.41 9.27
CA ILE A 217 -13.01 -6.34 7.87
C ILE A 217 -14.54 -6.37 7.81
N LEU A 218 -15.17 -7.30 8.52
CA LEU A 218 -16.64 -7.37 8.60
C LEU A 218 -17.24 -6.14 9.30
N SER A 219 -16.46 -5.46 10.14
CA SER A 219 -16.87 -4.23 10.83
C SER A 219 -16.63 -2.96 10.01
N GLY A 220 -16.11 -3.08 8.78
CA GLY A 220 -15.88 -1.95 7.87
C GLY A 220 -14.56 -1.21 8.07
N PHE A 221 -13.54 -1.87 8.63
CA PHE A 221 -12.19 -1.31 8.85
C PHE A 221 -11.14 -1.93 7.93
#